data_AF-A0AAU2A0D1-F1
#
_entry.id   AF-A0AAU2A0D1-F1
#
_cell.length_a   1.000
_cell.length_b   1.000
_cell.length_c   1.000
_cell.angle_alpha   90.00
_cell.angle_beta   90.00
_cell.angle_gamma   90.00
#
_symmetry.space_group_name_H-M   'P 1'
#
loop_
_entity.id
_entity.type
_entity.pdbx_description
1 polymer ?
#
loop_
_entity_poly.entity_id
_entity_poly.type
_entity_poly.pdbx_seq_one_letter_code
_entity_poly.pdbx_strand_id
1 'polypeptide(L)'
;MTDEQHIEPGTTTSRRAAIHHSGLHLLPATVYPSPPVPVPDCATCDELAEMRRTARTEADRSREADANVLLRRHQRQEHTEDGEGADKPRRRTFRYLPYSIVQDGSAEPEYEARCVSGDEHDCGAVSGRHPDPAKVEEWQRLHTQETRHTRYRRCFADYSVLEPQA
;
A
#
# COMPACT_ATOMS: atom_id res chain seq x y z
N MET A 1 34.31 11.41 58.25
CA MET A 1 33.45 12.02 57.21
C MET A 1 33.08 10.90 56.26
N THR A 2 32.04 10.15 56.64
CA THR A 2 31.48 9.04 55.87
C THR A 2 30.45 9.62 54.90
N ASP A 3 30.70 9.51 53.61
CA ASP A 3 29.77 9.93 52.55
C ASP A 3 28.89 8.71 52.20
N GLU A 4 27.70 8.67 52.77
CA GLU A 4 26.62 7.73 52.47
C GLU A 4 26.01 8.09 51.11
N GLN A 5 26.49 7.43 50.04
CA GLN A 5 25.83 7.47 48.74
C GLN A 5 24.60 6.56 48.75
N HIS A 6 23.48 7.15 49.15
CA HIS A 6 22.15 6.57 49.03
C HIS A 6 21.70 6.62 47.56
N ILE A 7 21.59 5.46 46.91
CA ILE A 7 21.04 5.30 45.56
C ILE A 7 19.59 4.87 45.72
N GLU A 8 18.66 5.80 45.49
CA GLU A 8 17.22 5.54 45.47
C GLU A 8 16.81 4.80 44.18
N PRO A 9 15.97 3.75 44.25
CA PRO A 9 15.50 3.01 43.08
C PRO A 9 14.47 3.82 42.28
N GLY A 10 14.87 4.25 41.09
CA GLY A 10 14.01 4.90 40.10
C GLY A 10 12.77 4.06 39.79
N THR A 11 11.61 4.68 39.99
CA THR A 11 10.28 4.09 39.84
C THR A 11 10.00 3.69 38.40
N THR A 12 9.66 2.41 38.20
CA THR A 12 9.18 1.83 36.93
C THR A 12 7.95 2.57 36.42
N THR A 13 8.15 3.49 35.49
CA THR A 13 7.04 4.07 34.71
C THR A 13 6.57 3.04 33.71
N SER A 14 5.42 2.44 34.01
CA SER A 14 4.70 1.52 33.12
C SER A 14 4.29 2.25 31.85
N ARG A 15 4.99 1.95 30.74
CA ARG A 15 4.67 2.47 29.41
C ARG A 15 3.40 1.77 28.91
N ARG A 16 2.23 2.35 29.20
CA ARG A 16 0.99 2.04 28.48
C ARG A 16 1.18 2.46 27.02
N ALA A 17 1.54 1.50 26.16
CA ALA A 17 1.59 1.71 24.72
C ALA A 17 0.16 2.02 24.23
N ALA A 18 0.00 3.22 23.68
CA ALA A 18 -1.21 3.66 23.02
C ALA A 18 -1.56 2.71 21.87
N ILE A 19 -2.81 2.24 21.86
CA ILE A 19 -3.38 1.44 20.78
C ILE A 19 -3.34 2.30 19.52
N HIS A 20 -2.59 1.86 18.52
CA HIS A 20 -2.55 2.47 17.19
C HIS A 20 -3.96 2.55 16.61
N HIS A 21 -4.51 3.76 16.55
CA HIS A 21 -5.67 4.04 15.72
C HIS A 21 -5.20 3.85 14.27
N SER A 22 -5.52 2.69 13.71
CA SER A 22 -5.13 2.30 12.37
C SER A 22 -5.65 3.32 11.36
N GLY A 23 -4.76 3.84 10.52
CA GLY A 23 -5.01 4.83 9.46
C GLY A 23 -5.89 4.32 8.31
N LEU A 24 -7.05 3.74 8.63
CA LEU A 24 -8.01 3.20 7.67
C LEU A 24 -8.94 4.28 7.06
N HIS A 25 -8.82 5.54 7.50
CA HIS A 25 -9.66 6.63 7.00
C HIS A 25 -9.33 7.11 5.57
N LEU A 26 -8.23 6.64 4.97
CA LEU A 26 -7.81 7.03 3.62
C LEU A 26 -8.10 5.98 2.53
N LEU A 27 -8.65 4.81 2.90
CA LEU A 27 -9.00 3.79 1.92
C LEU A 27 -10.44 4.02 1.41
N PRO A 28 -10.70 3.92 0.09
CA PRO A 28 -12.06 4.03 -0.42
C PRO A 28 -12.93 2.95 0.23
N ALA A 29 -14.20 3.28 0.52
CA ALA A 29 -15.19 2.39 1.15
C ALA A 29 -15.40 1.06 0.39
N THR A 30 -14.83 0.93 -0.79
CA THR A 30 -14.85 -0.24 -1.68
C THR A 30 -13.91 -1.38 -1.24
N VAL A 31 -12.99 -1.16 -0.29
CA VAL A 31 -12.05 -2.21 0.16
C VAL A 31 -12.67 -3.13 1.22
N TYR A 32 -13.64 -2.64 2.01
CA TYR A 32 -14.29 -3.43 3.04
C TYR A 32 -15.74 -3.71 2.64
N PRO A 33 -16.18 -4.99 2.68
CA PRO A 33 -17.56 -5.31 2.37
C PRO A 33 -18.48 -4.63 3.39
N SER A 34 -19.53 -3.95 2.90
CA SER A 34 -20.56 -3.35 3.75
C SER A 34 -21.07 -4.38 4.76
N PRO A 35 -21.23 -4.04 6.05
CA PRO A 35 -21.73 -4.97 7.06
C PRO A 35 -23.05 -5.64 6.63
N PRO A 36 -23.25 -6.93 6.94
CA PRO A 36 -24.49 -7.63 6.63
C PRO A 36 -25.69 -6.99 7.36
N VAL A 37 -26.83 -6.89 6.68
CA VAL A 37 -28.08 -6.32 7.23
C VAL A 37 -29.00 -7.49 7.61
N PRO A 38 -29.59 -7.52 8.83
CA PRO A 38 -30.52 -8.59 9.22
C PRO A 38 -31.73 -8.66 8.28
N VAL A 39 -32.19 -9.88 7.99
CA VAL A 39 -33.44 -10.08 7.23
C VAL A 39 -34.62 -9.76 8.17
N PRO A 40 -35.63 -8.99 7.73
CA PRO A 40 -36.80 -8.70 8.56
C PRO A 40 -37.45 -9.98 9.08
N ASP A 41 -38.00 -9.90 10.30
CA ASP A 41 -38.75 -10.97 10.97
C ASP A 41 -37.97 -12.28 11.22
N CYS A 42 -36.64 -12.25 11.10
CA CYS A 42 -35.77 -13.36 11.51
C CYS A 42 -35.11 -13.09 12.87
N ALA A 43 -35.60 -13.76 13.91
CA ALA A 43 -35.09 -13.61 15.28
C ALA A 43 -33.57 -13.82 15.40
N THR A 44 -33.02 -14.83 14.71
CA THR A 44 -31.57 -15.10 14.73
C THR A 44 -30.77 -13.98 14.05
N CYS A 45 -31.30 -13.37 12.99
CA CYS A 45 -30.68 -12.20 12.38
C CYS A 45 -30.63 -11.01 13.35
N ASP A 46 -31.72 -10.77 14.08
CA ASP A 46 -31.83 -9.67 15.04
C ASP A 46 -30.90 -9.85 16.24
N GLU A 47 -30.81 -11.07 16.78
CA GLU A 47 -29.88 -11.40 17.87
C GLU A 47 -28.41 -11.13 17.48
N LEU A 48 -28.01 -11.54 16.27
CA LEU A 48 -26.65 -11.31 15.76
C LEU A 48 -26.41 -9.81 15.44
N ALA A 49 -27.43 -9.09 14.99
CA ALA A 49 -27.36 -7.64 14.81
C ALA A 49 -27.21 -6.90 16.15
N GLU A 50 -27.88 -7.36 17.21
CA GLU A 50 -27.75 -6.83 18.57
C GLU A 50 -26.37 -7.14 19.15
N MET A 51 -25.87 -8.38 19.00
CA MET A 51 -24.51 -8.76 19.39
C MET A 51 -23.47 -7.83 18.76
N ARG A 52 -23.65 -7.46 17.48
CA ARG A 52 -22.80 -6.49 16.80
C ARG A 52 -22.94 -5.07 17.37
N ARG A 53 -24.16 -4.62 17.69
CA ARG A 53 -24.40 -3.30 18.30
C ARG A 53 -23.72 -3.19 19.65
N THR A 54 -23.86 -4.20 20.51
CA THR A 54 -23.18 -4.27 21.82
C THR A 54 -21.67 -4.24 21.66
N ALA A 55 -21.11 -5.05 20.76
CA ALA A 55 -19.67 -5.06 20.50
C ALA A 55 -19.14 -3.69 20.03
N ARG A 56 -19.91 -2.94 19.22
CA ARG A 56 -19.56 -1.57 18.83
C ARG A 56 -19.55 -0.61 20.01
N THR A 57 -20.57 -0.68 20.88
CA THR A 57 -20.67 0.14 22.09
C THR A 57 -19.49 -0.14 23.03
N GLU A 58 -19.06 -1.39 23.14
CA GLU A 58 -17.91 -1.82 23.94
C GLU A 58 -16.55 -1.61 23.24
N ALA A 59 -16.56 -1.17 21.98
CA ALA A 59 -15.39 -1.05 21.11
C ALA A 59 -14.59 -2.38 20.92
N ASP A 60 -15.25 -3.54 21.04
CA ASP A 60 -14.68 -4.86 20.78
C ASP A 60 -14.75 -5.20 19.29
N ARG A 61 -13.65 -4.97 18.57
CA ARG A 61 -13.55 -5.21 17.13
C ARG A 61 -13.61 -6.68 16.75
N SER A 62 -13.15 -7.58 17.61
CA SER A 62 -13.18 -9.02 17.35
C SER A 62 -14.62 -9.52 17.40
N ARG A 63 -15.37 -9.16 18.45
CA ARG A 63 -16.79 -9.51 18.57
C ARG A 63 -17.64 -8.87 17.48
N GLU A 64 -17.34 -7.64 17.07
CA GLU A 64 -18.00 -7.00 15.92
C GLU A 64 -17.79 -7.81 14.63
N ALA A 65 -16.56 -8.27 14.39
CA ALA A 65 -16.22 -9.09 13.22
C ALA A 65 -16.90 -10.48 13.29
N ASP A 66 -16.89 -11.14 14.44
CA ASP A 66 -17.54 -12.44 14.64
C ASP A 66 -19.04 -12.36 14.40
N ALA A 67 -19.72 -11.33 14.93
CA ALA A 67 -21.15 -11.11 14.68
C ALA A 67 -21.45 -10.93 13.17
N ASN A 68 -20.59 -10.21 12.45
CA ASN A 68 -20.72 -10.09 10.99
C ASN A 68 -20.51 -11.42 10.25
N VAL A 69 -19.54 -12.23 10.68
CA VAL A 69 -19.27 -13.56 10.09
C VAL A 69 -20.46 -14.50 10.33
N LEU A 70 -20.98 -14.53 11.56
CA LEU A 70 -22.13 -15.34 11.94
C LEU A 70 -23.39 -14.92 11.18
N LEU A 71 -23.67 -13.62 11.08
CA LEU A 71 -24.85 -13.12 10.35
C LEU A 71 -24.79 -13.52 8.87
N ARG A 72 -23.63 -13.36 8.21
CA ARG A 72 -23.45 -13.81 6.82
C ARG A 72 -23.58 -15.31 6.66
N ARG A 73 -23.14 -16.09 7.65
CA ARG A 73 -23.27 -17.55 7.63
C ARG A 73 -24.73 -17.97 7.72
N HIS A 74 -25.45 -17.45 8.71
CA HIS A 74 -26.87 -17.74 8.91
C HIS A 74 -27.70 -17.35 7.68
N GLN A 75 -27.50 -16.15 7.12
CA GLN A 75 -28.18 -15.73 5.89
C GLN A 75 -27.93 -16.66 4.71
N ARG A 76 -26.71 -17.19 4.58
CA ARG A 76 -26.37 -18.16 3.53
C ARG A 76 -26.98 -19.55 3.74
N GLN A 77 -27.44 -19.87 4.94
CA GLN A 77 -27.98 -21.17 5.29
C GLN A 77 -29.51 -21.15 5.28
N GLU A 78 -30.10 -20.08 5.83
CA GLU A 78 -31.54 -20.02 6.10
C GLU A 78 -32.31 -19.06 5.19
N HIS A 79 -31.62 -18.15 4.48
CA HIS A 79 -32.27 -17.09 3.66
C HIS A 79 -31.83 -17.07 2.19
N THR A 80 -31.09 -18.08 1.73
CA THR A 80 -30.68 -18.18 0.32
C THR A 80 -31.74 -18.76 -0.61
N GLU A 81 -32.89 -19.21 -0.08
CA GLU A 81 -33.91 -19.95 -0.85
C GLU A 81 -35.24 -19.19 -1.09
N ASP A 82 -35.47 -18.03 -0.46
CA ASP A 82 -36.73 -17.26 -0.60
C ASP A 82 -36.74 -16.24 -1.76
N GLY A 83 -35.93 -16.49 -2.80
CA GLY A 83 -35.79 -15.61 -3.96
C GLY A 83 -36.12 -16.30 -5.27
N GLU A 84 -37.40 -16.52 -5.54
CA GLU A 84 -37.92 -16.90 -6.87
C GLU A 84 -37.38 -15.91 -7.92
N GLY A 85 -36.37 -16.33 -8.70
CA GLY A 85 -35.81 -15.55 -9.82
C GLY A 85 -34.47 -14.83 -9.60
N ALA A 86 -33.78 -15.01 -8.47
CA ALA A 86 -32.41 -14.50 -8.35
C ALA A 86 -31.43 -15.44 -9.06
N ASP A 87 -31.01 -15.07 -10.28
CA ASP A 87 -29.82 -15.61 -10.95
C ASP A 87 -28.69 -15.71 -9.91
N LYS A 88 -28.42 -16.93 -9.41
CA LYS A 88 -27.31 -17.20 -8.50
C LYS A 88 -26.11 -16.54 -9.15
N PRO A 89 -25.48 -15.51 -8.54
CA PRO A 89 -24.35 -14.89 -9.19
C PRO A 89 -23.32 -16.00 -9.33
N ARG A 90 -23.09 -16.44 -10.58
CA ARG A 90 -22.08 -17.45 -10.86
C ARG A 90 -20.84 -17.00 -10.13
N ARG A 91 -20.31 -17.87 -9.26
CA ARG A 91 -19.11 -17.58 -8.47
C ARG A 91 -18.10 -16.97 -9.43
N ARG A 92 -17.85 -15.66 -9.31
CA ARG A 92 -16.99 -14.94 -10.24
C ARG A 92 -15.60 -15.52 -10.08
N THR A 93 -15.18 -16.31 -11.06
CA THR A 93 -13.82 -16.84 -11.09
C THR A 93 -12.94 -15.74 -11.64
N PHE A 94 -12.27 -15.01 -10.75
CA PHE A 94 -11.13 -14.20 -11.14
C PHE A 94 -10.01 -15.15 -11.52
N ARG A 95 -9.77 -15.32 -12.83
CA ARG A 95 -8.62 -16.08 -13.31
C ARG A 95 -7.42 -15.14 -13.32
N TYR A 96 -6.40 -15.49 -12.56
CA TYR A 96 -5.10 -14.85 -12.68
C TYR A 96 -4.59 -15.06 -14.11
N LEU A 97 -4.34 -13.96 -14.82
CA LEU A 97 -3.68 -13.99 -16.13
C LEU A 97 -2.25 -13.48 -15.91
N PRO A 98 -1.23 -14.34 -16.03
CA PRO A 98 0.14 -13.91 -15.86
C PRO A 98 0.56 -12.97 -17.00
N TYR A 99 1.32 -11.94 -16.66
CA TYR A 99 1.96 -11.02 -17.61
C TYR A 99 3.47 -11.06 -17.43
N SER A 100 4.19 -10.89 -18.53
CA SER A 100 5.62 -10.68 -18.57
C SER A 100 5.92 -9.24 -18.99
N ILE A 101 6.94 -8.64 -18.36
CA ILE A 101 7.43 -7.30 -18.71
C ILE A 101 8.51 -7.50 -19.80
N VAL A 102 8.28 -6.92 -20.97
CA VAL A 102 9.16 -7.01 -22.15
C VAL A 102 9.56 -5.60 -22.58
N GLN A 103 10.78 -5.42 -23.08
CA GLN A 103 11.22 -4.12 -23.60
C GLN A 103 10.40 -3.75 -24.85
N ASP A 104 9.93 -2.50 -24.89
CA ASP A 104 9.22 -1.94 -26.04
C ASP A 104 10.20 -1.65 -27.17
N GLY A 105 10.17 -2.47 -28.21
CA GLY A 105 11.00 -2.27 -29.41
C GLY A 105 10.57 -1.10 -30.29
N SER A 106 9.42 -0.47 -30.02
CA SER A 106 8.93 0.68 -30.79
C SER A 106 9.39 2.03 -30.23
N ALA A 107 9.93 2.06 -29.02
CA ALA A 107 10.38 3.27 -28.36
C ALA A 107 11.90 3.32 -28.27
N GLU A 108 12.48 4.47 -28.64
CA GLU A 108 13.92 4.71 -28.50
C GLU A 108 14.27 4.93 -27.01
N PRO A 109 15.41 4.39 -26.54
CA PRO A 109 15.85 4.64 -25.17
C PRO A 109 16.29 6.10 -24.96
N GLU A 110 16.15 6.59 -23.73
CA GLU A 110 16.59 7.92 -23.34
C GLU A 110 17.81 7.86 -22.41
N TYR A 111 18.79 8.73 -22.69
CA TYR A 111 20.00 8.89 -21.90
C TYR A 111 20.08 10.32 -21.35
N GLU A 112 20.43 10.44 -20.08
CA GLU A 112 20.68 11.74 -19.44
C GLU A 112 21.83 11.60 -18.44
N ALA A 113 22.59 12.67 -18.24
CA ALA A 113 23.52 12.80 -17.12
C ALA A 113 23.31 14.12 -16.37
N ARG A 114 23.54 14.05 -15.06
CA ARG A 114 23.59 15.17 -14.13
C ARG A 114 24.97 15.25 -13.50
N CYS A 115 25.55 16.44 -13.46
CA CYS A 115 26.74 16.71 -12.67
C CYS A 115 26.39 16.71 -11.18
N VAL A 116 27.04 15.82 -10.43
CA VAL A 116 26.89 15.68 -8.96
C VAL A 116 28.23 15.96 -8.27
N SER A 117 29.07 16.76 -8.93
CA SER A 117 30.29 17.30 -8.34
C SER A 117 29.95 18.60 -7.63
N GLY A 118 30.74 18.96 -6.63
CA GLY A 118 30.53 20.15 -5.80
C GLY A 118 30.78 19.78 -4.34
N ASP A 119 31.43 20.68 -3.60
CA ASP A 119 31.91 20.37 -2.25
C ASP A 119 30.80 20.55 -1.19
N GLU A 120 29.98 21.59 -1.32
CA GLU A 120 28.85 21.86 -0.41
C GLU A 120 27.49 21.53 -1.04
N HIS A 121 27.34 21.83 -2.33
CA HIS A 121 26.13 21.55 -3.11
C HIS A 121 26.52 20.96 -4.46
N ASP A 122 25.73 20.00 -4.94
CA ASP A 122 25.88 19.48 -6.30
C ASP A 122 25.73 20.63 -7.31
N CYS A 123 26.66 20.70 -8.26
CA CYS A 123 26.61 21.60 -9.41
C CYS A 123 25.27 21.51 -10.14
N GLY A 124 24.71 20.30 -10.25
CA GLY A 124 23.35 20.08 -10.71
C GLY A 124 23.12 20.29 -12.20
N ALA A 125 24.14 20.71 -12.97
CA ALA A 125 24.06 20.86 -14.42
C ALA A 125 23.62 19.53 -15.07
N VAL A 126 22.74 19.62 -16.08
CA VAL A 126 22.18 18.45 -16.78
C VAL A 126 22.47 18.52 -18.27
N SER A 127 22.68 17.35 -18.90
CA SER A 127 22.82 17.22 -20.36
C SER A 127 21.50 17.34 -21.11
N GLY A 128 20.37 17.19 -20.42
CA GLY A 128 19.09 16.92 -21.05
C GLY A 128 18.98 15.47 -21.52
N ARG A 129 17.82 15.11 -22.07
CA ARG A 129 17.54 13.76 -22.59
C ARG A 129 18.02 13.65 -24.03
N HIS A 130 18.76 12.58 -24.34
CA HIS A 130 19.26 12.26 -25.67
C HIS A 130 18.97 10.81 -26.03
N PRO A 131 18.66 10.48 -27.29
CA PRO A 131 18.48 9.10 -27.73
C PRO A 131 19.83 8.35 -27.92
N ASP A 132 20.94 9.08 -27.95
CA ASP A 132 22.29 8.55 -28.17
C ASP A 132 23.18 8.79 -26.94
N PRO A 133 23.80 7.75 -26.34
CA PRO A 133 24.72 7.91 -25.22
C PRO A 133 25.94 8.78 -25.54
N ALA A 134 26.39 8.84 -26.80
CA ALA A 134 27.55 9.62 -27.20
C ALA A 134 27.35 11.13 -26.97
N LYS A 135 26.11 11.63 -27.08
CA LYS A 135 25.76 13.03 -26.80
C LYS A 135 25.87 13.38 -25.32
N VAL A 136 25.48 12.47 -24.45
CA VAL A 136 25.65 12.61 -23.01
C VAL A 136 27.13 12.64 -22.63
N GLU A 137 27.94 11.79 -23.26
CA GLU A 137 29.38 11.72 -23.00
C GLU A 137 30.14 12.93 -23.55
N GLU A 138 29.73 13.44 -24.71
CA GLU A 138 30.22 14.72 -25.26
C GLU A 138 29.96 15.86 -24.28
N TRP A 139 28.74 15.97 -23.77
CA TRP A 139 28.39 16.96 -22.75
C TRP A 139 29.23 16.82 -21.48
N GLN A 140 29.44 15.60 -20.98
CA GLN A 140 30.30 15.37 -19.80
C GLN A 140 31.75 15.82 -20.04
N ARG A 141 32.31 15.54 -21.21
CA ARG A 141 33.67 15.98 -21.58
C ARG A 141 33.76 17.49 -21.64
N LEU A 142 32.78 18.17 -22.23
CA LEU A 142 32.74 19.64 -22.30
C LEU A 142 32.59 20.25 -20.91
N HIS A 143 31.64 19.76 -20.11
CA HIS A 143 31.43 20.24 -18.75
C HIS A 143 32.68 20.05 -17.88
N THR A 144 33.34 18.89 -17.94
CA THR A 144 34.60 18.62 -17.21
C THR A 144 35.70 19.61 -17.61
N GLN A 145 35.80 19.96 -18.90
CA GLN A 145 36.81 20.91 -19.36
C GLN A 145 36.58 22.31 -18.78
N GLU A 146 35.32 22.72 -18.69
CA GLU A 146 34.93 24.05 -18.19
C GLU A 146 35.01 24.15 -16.66
N THR A 147 34.50 23.16 -15.93
CA THR A 147 34.28 23.25 -14.47
C THR A 147 35.26 22.42 -13.65
N ARG A 148 36.03 21.53 -14.29
CA ARG A 148 36.87 20.51 -13.63
C ARG A 148 36.08 19.52 -12.77
N HIS A 149 34.76 19.51 -12.87
CA HIS A 149 33.92 18.50 -12.24
C HIS A 149 34.12 17.14 -12.91
N THR A 150 34.28 16.09 -12.10
CA THR A 150 34.61 14.74 -12.60
C THR A 150 33.59 13.68 -12.18
N ARG A 151 32.61 14.03 -11.33
CA ARG A 151 31.57 13.13 -10.83
C ARG A 151 30.22 13.43 -11.48
N TYR A 152 29.63 12.40 -12.09
CA TYR A 152 28.36 12.48 -12.82
C TYR A 152 27.44 11.31 -12.44
N ARG A 153 26.13 11.58 -12.32
CA ARG A 153 25.08 10.56 -12.26
C ARG A 153 24.48 10.39 -13.65
N ARG A 154 24.49 9.17 -14.20
CA ARG A 154 23.85 8.84 -15.48
C ARG A 154 22.49 8.19 -15.23
N CYS A 155 21.54 8.47 -16.10
CA CYS A 155 20.23 7.85 -16.19
C CYS A 155 20.10 7.22 -17.58
N PHE A 156 19.57 6.01 -17.63
CA PHE A 156 19.16 5.31 -18.83
C PHE A 156 17.71 4.88 -18.61
N ALA A 157 16.83 5.23 -19.52
CA ALA A 157 15.43 4.83 -19.49
C ALA A 157 15.10 4.10 -20.79
N ASP A 158 14.70 2.84 -20.66
CA ASP A 158 14.00 2.11 -21.70
C ASP A 158 12.49 2.11 -21.42
N TYR A 159 11.73 1.71 -22.42
CA TYR A 159 10.29 1.55 -22.30
C TYR A 159 9.97 0.06 -22.26
N SER A 160 8.90 -0.30 -21.55
CA SER A 160 8.46 -1.69 -21.46
C SER A 160 6.95 -1.83 -21.65
N VAL A 161 6.56 -2.95 -22.24
CA VAL A 161 5.18 -3.39 -22.44
C VAL A 161 4.89 -4.63 -21.60
N LEU A 162 3.63 -4.81 -21.23
CA LEU A 162 3.14 -5.99 -20.51
C LEU A 162 2.48 -6.94 -21.51
N GLU A 163 3.10 -8.09 -21.73
CA GLU A 163 2.55 -9.12 -22.62
C GLU A 163 1.99 -10.29 -21.82
N PRO A 164 0.82 -10.86 -22.17
CA PRO A 164 0.33 -12.07 -21.54
C PRO A 164 1.36 -13.20 -21.66
N GLN A 165 1.66 -13.87 -20.55
CA GLN A 165 2.57 -15.01 -20.56
C GLN A 165 1.89 -16.21 -21.21
N ALA A 166 2.52 -16.78 -22.25
CA ALA A 166 2.06 -17.97 -22.97
C ALA A 166 2.16 -19.25 -22.13
#